data_AF-A0A151UIS4-F1
#
_entry.id   AF-A0A151UIS4-F1
#
_cell.length_a   1.000
_cell.length_b   1.000
_cell.length_c   1.000
_cell.angle_alpha   90.00
_cell.angle_beta   90.00
_cell.angle_gamma   90.00
#
_symmetry.space_group_name_H-M   'P 1'
#
loop_
_entity.id
_entity.type
_entity.pdbx_description
1 polymer ?
#
loop_
_entity_poly.entity_id
_entity_poly.type
_entity_poly.pdbx_seq_one_letter_code
_entity_poly.pdbx_strand_id
1 'polypeptide(L)' 'MKVEQLFAYHKVSEERKVNLATLSFQGHAMYWWTTLERERHLHNDPSIQYWNDLKSAIRRRHIPSYYIWKGAYE' A
#
# COMPACT_ATOMS: atom_id res chain seq x y z
N MET A 1 -6.24 10.95 3.69
CA MET A 1 -4.98 11.17 2.93
C MET A 1 -5.30 11.56 1.48
N LYS A 2 -4.40 12.24 0.73
CA LYS A 2 -4.63 12.58 -0.70
C LYS A 2 -5.04 11.36 -1.55
N VAL A 3 -4.45 10.19 -1.26
CA VAL A 3 -4.77 8.92 -1.93
C VAL A 3 -6.23 8.48 -1.76
N GLU A 4 -6.87 8.77 -0.62
CA GLU A 4 -8.27 8.39 -0.39
C GLU A 4 -9.23 9.28 -1.19
N GLN A 5 -8.89 10.56 -1.36
CA GLN A 5 -9.65 11.46 -2.21
C GLN A 5 -9.55 11.05 -3.70
N LEU A 6 -8.38 10.63 -4.15
CA LEU A 6 -8.19 10.06 -5.50
C LEU A 6 -9.01 8.78 -5.68
N PHE A 7 -8.95 7.84 -4.74
CA PHE A 7 -9.75 6.63 -4.83
C PHE A 7 -11.26 6.88 -4.79
N ALA A 8 -11.70 7.86 -4.00
CA ALA A 8 -13.10 8.29 -3.96
C ALA A 8 -13.53 8.94 -5.29
N TYR A 9 -12.68 9.79 -5.87
CA TYR A 9 -12.93 10.43 -7.17
C TYR A 9 -13.04 9.40 -8.30
N HIS A 10 -12.15 8.41 -8.34
CA HIS A 10 -12.12 7.36 -9.35
C HIS A 10 -13.06 6.17 -9.05
N LYS A 11 -13.85 6.21 -7.95
CA LYS A 11 -14.73 5.13 -7.51
C LYS A 11 -14.05 3.74 -7.50
N VAL A 12 -12.81 3.70 -7.05
CA VAL A 12 -12.01 2.47 -7.01
C VAL A 12 -12.62 1.50 -6.00
N SER A 13 -12.84 0.24 -6.43
CA SER A 13 -13.31 -0.83 -5.53
C SER A 13 -12.24 -1.19 -4.49
N GLU A 14 -12.64 -1.60 -3.29
CA GLU A 14 -11.72 -1.94 -2.19
C GLU A 14 -10.62 -2.93 -2.61
N GLU A 15 -10.98 -3.95 -3.39
CA GLU A 15 -10.06 -4.96 -3.92
C GLU A 15 -8.98 -4.37 -4.84
N ARG A 16 -9.30 -3.29 -5.56
CA ARG A 16 -8.36 -2.59 -6.46
C ARG A 16 -7.53 -1.54 -5.75
N LYS A 17 -8.00 -1.00 -4.61
CA LYS A 17 -7.27 0.03 -3.85
C LYS A 17 -5.91 -0.46 -3.37
N VAL A 18 -5.85 -1.69 -2.87
CA VAL A 18 -4.58 -2.31 -2.45
C VAL A 18 -3.64 -2.42 -3.63
N ASN A 19 -4.07 -3.06 -4.73
CA ASN A 19 -3.23 -3.24 -5.92
C ASN A 19 -2.75 -1.91 -6.50
N LEU A 20 -3.61 -0.89 -6.56
CA LEU A 20 -3.21 0.43 -7.05
C LEU A 20 -2.21 1.12 -6.12
N ALA A 21 -2.39 1.00 -4.80
CA ALA A 21 -1.46 1.60 -3.86
C ALA A 21 -0.10 0.90 -3.85
N THR A 22 -0.09 -0.44 -3.94
CA THR A 22 1.15 -1.22 -3.98
C THR A 22 1.93 -0.98 -5.27
N LEU A 23 1.24 -0.79 -6.41
CA LEU A 23 1.86 -0.38 -7.67
C LEU A 23 2.56 0.98 -7.59
N SER A 24 2.05 1.90 -6.77
CA SER A 24 2.67 3.22 -6.60
C SER A 24 3.82 3.21 -5.59
N PHE A 25 4.06 2.09 -4.88
CA PHE A 25 5.20 1.99 -3.97
C PHE A 25 6.52 1.98 -4.74
N GLN A 26 7.45 2.83 -4.29
CA GLN A 26 8.80 2.88 -4.84
C GLN A 26 9.85 3.03 -3.74
N GLY A 27 11.09 2.72 -4.10
CA GLY A 27 12.25 2.80 -3.20
C GLY A 27 12.03 2.06 -1.88
N HIS A 28 12.17 2.79 -0.76
CA HIS A 28 12.01 2.24 0.58
C HIS A 28 10.62 1.64 0.86
N ALA A 29 9.56 2.19 0.27
CA ALA A 29 8.21 1.68 0.46
C ALA A 29 8.04 0.32 -0.24
N MET A 30 8.60 0.16 -1.44
CA MET A 30 8.56 -1.11 -2.18
C MET A 30 9.37 -2.19 -1.47
N TYR A 31 10.57 -1.86 -0.99
CA TYR A 31 11.39 -2.82 -0.22
C TYR A 31 10.70 -3.28 1.07
N TRP A 32 10.02 -2.36 1.77
CA TRP A 32 9.23 -2.74 2.93
C TRP A 32 8.06 -3.65 2.56
N TRP A 33 7.33 -3.33 1.50
CA TRP A 33 6.18 -4.13 1.06
C TRP A 33 6.57 -5.56 0.70
N THR A 34 7.65 -5.73 -0.07
CA THR A 34 8.15 -7.07 -0.44
C THR A 34 8.64 -7.85 0.78
N THR A 35 9.27 -7.17 1.74
CA THR A 35 9.68 -7.79 3.02
C THR A 35 8.46 -8.24 3.83
N LEU A 36 7.43 -7.38 3.92
CA LEU A 36 6.19 -7.67 4.63
C LEU A 36 5.44 -8.86 4.00
N GLU A 37 5.29 -8.88 2.68
CA GLU A 37 4.65 -10.01 1.99
C GLU A 37 5.43 -11.30 2.21
N ARG A 38 6.77 -11.24 2.21
CA ARG A 38 7.63 -12.40 2.48
C ARG A 38 7.45 -12.94 3.90
N GLU A 39 7.45 -12.06 4.91
CA GLU A 39 7.22 -12.45 6.30
C GLU A 39 5.85 -13.10 6.50
N ARG A 40 4.80 -12.52 5.90
CA ARG A 40 3.45 -13.08 5.95
C ARG A 40 3.40 -14.45 5.28
N HIS A 41 4.02 -14.60 4.11
CA HIS A 41 4.10 -15.88 3.42
C HIS A 41 4.85 -16.94 4.26
N LEU A 42 5.93 -16.57 4.94
CA LEU A 42 6.65 -17.49 5.84
C LEU A 42 5.80 -17.94 7.03
N HIS A 43 4.92 -17.07 7.52
CA HIS A 43 4.01 -17.35 8.62
C HIS A 43 2.69 -18.01 8.18
N ASN A 44 2.52 -18.30 6.88
CA ASN A 44 1.25 -18.71 6.27
C ASN A 44 0.10 -17.72 6.51
N ASP A 45 0.42 -16.46 6.75
CA ASP A 45 -0.56 -15.38 6.84
C ASP A 45 -1.04 -14.97 5.44
N PRO A 46 -2.33 -14.68 5.25
CA PRO A 46 -2.84 -14.19 3.98
C PRO A 46 -2.22 -12.83 3.62
N SER A 47 -2.05 -12.61 2.31
CA SER A 47 -1.69 -11.30 1.78
C SER A 47 -2.74 -10.27 2.15
N ILE A 48 -2.32 -9.01 2.26
CA ILE A 48 -3.24 -7.92 2.60
C ILE A 48 -4.14 -7.68 1.39
N GLN A 49 -5.45 -7.94 1.55
CA GLN A 49 -6.44 -7.71 0.49
C GLN A 49 -7.32 -6.48 0.76
N TYR A 50 -7.36 -6.02 2.01
CA TYR A 50 -8.21 -4.91 2.42
C TYR A 50 -7.43 -3.61 2.59
N TRP A 51 -8.03 -2.51 2.14
CA TRP A 51 -7.44 -1.17 2.25
C TRP A 51 -7.20 -0.76 3.71
N ASN A 52 -8.07 -1.18 4.64
CA ASN A 52 -7.93 -0.88 6.06
C ASN A 52 -6.72 -1.57 6.71
N ASP A 53 -6.42 -2.81 6.31
CA ASP A 53 -5.23 -3.54 6.77
C ASP A 53 -3.96 -2.89 6.21
N LEU A 54 -3.98 -2.51 4.93
CA LEU A 54 -2.86 -1.80 4.30
C LEU A 54 -2.58 -0.47 5.01
N LYS A 55 -3.61 0.33 5.28
CA LYS A 55 -3.50 1.58 6.06
C LYS A 55 -2.90 1.33 7.44
N SER A 56 -3.34 0.28 8.12
CA SER A 56 -2.84 -0.07 9.45
C SER A 56 -1.37 -0.46 9.40
N ALA A 57 -0.95 -1.23 8.39
CA ALA A 57 0.44 -1.61 8.17
C ALA A 57 1.34 -0.40 7.87
N ILE A 58 0.91 0.47 6.96
CA ILE A 58 1.62 1.73 6.62
C ILE A 58 1.76 2.60 7.88
N ARG A 59 0.68 2.74 8.66
CA ARG A 59 0.67 3.55 9.90
C ARG A 59 1.59 2.96 10.96
N ARG A 60 1.62 1.64 11.15
CA ARG A 60 2.52 0.95 12.09
C ARG A 60 3.99 1.11 11.69
N ARG A 61 4.29 1.15 10.40
CA ARG A 61 5.67 1.29 9.89
C ARG A 61 6.19 2.74 9.89
N HIS A 62 5.32 3.73 10.09
CA HIS A 62 5.64 5.15 9.97
C HIS A 62 6.18 5.51 8.57
N ILE A 63 5.72 4.82 7.51
CA ILE A 63 6.12 5.19 6.14
C ILE A 63 5.47 6.52 5.81
N PRO A 64 6.26 7.58 5.50
CA PRO A 64 5.69 8.87 5.14
C PRO A 64 4.83 8.68 3.88
N SER A 65 3.57 9.07 3.96
CA SER A 65 2.56 8.90 2.91
C SER A 65 2.96 9.54 1.56
N TYR A 66 3.96 10.42 1.55
CA TYR A 66 4.56 11.02 0.37
C TYR A 66 5.33 10.01 -0.53
N TYR A 67 5.94 8.97 0.05
CA TYR A 67 6.70 7.96 -0.71
C TYR A 67 5.82 7.01 -1.53
N ILE A 68 4.52 6.99 -1.27
CA ILE A 68 3.56 6.10 -1.95
C ILE A 68 3.17 6.66 -3.33
N TRP A 69 3.46 7.93 -3.65
CA TRP A 69 3.08 8.52 -4.96
C TRP A 69 4.18 9.29 -5.66
N LYS A 70 5.34 9.54 -5.02
CA LYS A 70 6.45 10.27 -5.66
C LYS A 70 6.97 9.57 -6.93
N GLY A 71 6.73 8.27 -7.03
CA GLY A 71 7.17 7.44 -8.14
C GLY A 71 6.31 7.39 -9.39
N ALA A 72 5.07 7.88 -9.34
CA ALA A 72 4.14 7.80 -10.46
C ALA A 72 4.21 9.03 -11.38
N TYR A 73 5.04 10.03 -11.03
CA TYR A 73 5.10 11.34 -11.71
C TYR A 73 6.53 11.84 -11.96
N GLU A 74 7.55 11.00 -11.78
CA GLU A 74 8.94 11.25 -12.21
C GLU A 74 9.33 10.21 -13.28
#